data_AF-A0A8S3H4X2-F1
#
_entry.id   AF-A0A8S3H4X2-F1
#
_cell.length_a   1.000
_cell.length_b   1.000
_cell.length_c   1.000
_cell.angle_alpha   90.00
_cell.angle_beta   90.00
_cell.angle_gamma   90.00
#
_symmetry.space_group_name_H-M   'P 1'
#
loop_
_entity.id
_entity.type
_entity.pdbx_description
1 polymer ?
#
loop_
_entity_poly.entity_id
_entity_poly.type
_entity_poly.pdbx_seq_one_letter_code
_entity_poly.pdbx_strand_id
1 'polypeptide(L)'
;ETLPLAGQKKTIEQEVQETMAILDVIYETAPKLRIKLIEALENIESYVDMVDVDSPIIQVSIWPAGDGDGNENADVYALKQAVQQLKQRIKQLYINDIKQLSSNKKINIQNKLLNNLYKTIDDLIDDLKTIPQTQDLIYKIKTFRFHYAQIDIRHNADDITSLS
;
A
#
# COMPACT_ATOMS: atom_id res chain seq x y z
N GLU A 1 -17.70 -1.70 20.13
CA GLU A 1 -17.23 -0.32 19.89
C GLU A 1 -18.42 0.62 19.90
N THR A 2 -18.32 1.72 20.63
CA THR A 2 -19.31 2.80 20.63
C THR A 2 -19.08 3.64 19.38
N LEU A 3 -20.09 3.76 18.51
CA LEU A 3 -20.08 4.70 17.40
C LEU A 3 -19.76 6.11 17.93
N PRO A 4 -18.87 6.88 17.28
CA PRO A 4 -18.65 8.27 17.67
C PRO A 4 -19.99 9.01 17.59
N LEU A 5 -20.32 9.77 18.64
CA LEU A 5 -21.49 10.64 18.67
C LEU A 5 -21.42 11.58 17.46
N ALA A 6 -22.50 11.65 16.67
CA ALA A 6 -22.59 12.53 15.52
C ALA A 6 -22.21 13.97 15.92
N GLY A 7 -21.17 14.53 15.30
CA GLY A 7 -20.71 15.91 15.51
C GLY A 7 -19.27 16.09 16.01
N GLN A 8 -18.57 15.02 16.43
CA GLN A 8 -17.15 15.13 16.79
C GLN A 8 -16.25 15.04 15.54
N LYS A 9 -15.33 16.00 15.36
CA LYS A 9 -14.31 15.95 14.29
C LYS A 9 -13.43 14.71 14.50
N LYS A 10 -13.18 13.95 13.44
CA LYS A 10 -12.30 12.77 13.50
C LYS A 10 -10.89 13.18 13.87
N THR A 11 -10.21 12.33 14.63
CA THR A 11 -8.76 12.48 14.83
C THR A 11 -8.03 12.06 13.56
N ILE A 12 -6.80 12.55 13.36
CA ILE A 12 -5.94 12.11 12.25
C ILE A 12 -5.73 10.60 12.26
N GLU A 13 -5.60 10.01 13.45
CA GLU A 13 -5.48 8.56 13.60
C GLU A 13 -6.72 7.84 13.06
N GLN A 14 -7.92 8.31 13.37
CA GLN A 14 -9.17 7.73 12.85
C GLN A 14 -9.24 7.82 11.33
N GLU A 15 -8.87 8.96 10.74
CA GLU A 15 -8.84 9.14 9.29
C GLU A 15 -7.82 8.20 8.61
N VAL A 16 -6.65 8.01 9.21
CA VAL A 16 -5.62 7.06 8.74
C VAL A 16 -6.13 5.62 8.83
N GLN A 17 -6.81 5.24 9.92
CA GLN A 17 -7.36 3.89 10.09
C GLN A 17 -8.46 3.59 9.08
N GLU A 18 -9.39 4.52 8.87
CA GLU A 18 -10.43 4.37 7.84
C GLU A 18 -9.83 4.29 6.42
N THR A 19 -8.80 5.10 6.15
CA THR A 19 -8.06 5.04 4.89
C THR A 19 -7.39 3.68 4.71
N MET A 20 -6.76 3.13 5.75
CA MET A 20 -6.18 1.79 5.68
C MET A 20 -7.23 0.71 5.41
N ALA A 21 -8.45 0.84 5.95
CA ALA A 21 -9.53 -0.10 5.64
C ALA A 21 -9.94 -0.04 4.15
N ILE A 22 -9.92 1.15 3.54
CA ILE A 22 -10.13 1.30 2.08
C ILE A 22 -8.96 0.70 1.30
N LEU A 23 -7.72 0.99 1.72
CA LEU A 23 -6.53 0.42 1.11
C LEU A 23 -6.51 -1.11 1.18
N ASP A 24 -7.06 -1.72 2.23
CA ASP A 24 -7.16 -3.18 2.38
C ASP A 24 -8.05 -3.75 1.28
N VAL A 25 -9.18 -3.11 0.98
CA VAL A 25 -10.07 -3.50 -0.11
C VAL A 25 -9.37 -3.35 -1.46
N ILE A 26 -8.64 -2.25 -1.67
CA ILE A 26 -7.88 -2.03 -2.91
C ILE A 26 -6.78 -3.11 -3.05
N TYR A 27 -6.09 -3.44 -1.96
CA TYR A 27 -5.07 -4.49 -1.91
C TYR A 27 -5.62 -5.85 -2.34
N GLU A 28 -6.77 -6.25 -1.80
CA GLU A 28 -7.39 -7.53 -2.13
C GLU A 28 -7.98 -7.58 -3.55
N THR A 29 -8.40 -6.44 -4.09
CA THR A 29 -9.03 -6.37 -5.42
C THR A 29 -8.02 -6.15 -6.55
N ALA A 30 -6.82 -5.65 -6.26
CA ALA A 30 -5.82 -5.30 -7.27
C ALA A 30 -5.49 -6.44 -8.25
N PRO A 31 -5.26 -7.71 -7.84
CA PRO A 31 -5.02 -8.79 -8.79
C PRO A 31 -6.21 -9.06 -9.72
N LYS A 32 -7.44 -8.94 -9.21
CA LYS A 32 -8.67 -9.13 -10.01
C LYS A 32 -8.80 -8.06 -11.09
N LEU A 33 -8.39 -6.83 -10.79
CA LEU A 33 -8.38 -5.74 -11.77
C LEU A 33 -7.34 -6.00 -12.87
N ARG A 34 -6.16 -6.51 -12.51
CA ARG A 34 -5.15 -6.97 -13.50
C ARG A 34 -5.69 -8.08 -14.39
N ILE A 35 -6.36 -9.09 -13.84
CA ILE A 35 -6.96 -10.19 -14.63
C ILE A 35 -8.02 -9.65 -15.60
N LYS A 36 -8.91 -8.77 -15.14
CA LYS A 36 -9.91 -8.13 -16.01
C LYS A 36 -9.28 -7.33 -17.14
N LEU A 37 -8.14 -6.67 -16.90
CA LEU A 37 -7.40 -5.99 -17.95
C LEU A 37 -6.86 -6.99 -18.98
N ILE A 38 -6.27 -8.11 -18.54
CA ILE A 38 -5.78 -9.17 -19.42
C ILE A 38 -6.93 -9.71 -20.29
N GLU A 39 -8.05 -10.10 -19.68
CA GLU A 39 -9.24 -10.61 -20.39
C GLU A 39 -9.80 -9.59 -21.41
N ALA A 40 -9.78 -8.30 -21.07
CA ALA A 40 -10.22 -7.25 -21.98
C ALA A 40 -9.28 -7.11 -23.19
N LEU A 41 -7.97 -7.30 -22.99
CA LEU A 41 -6.96 -7.20 -24.04
C LEU A 41 -6.92 -8.43 -24.97
N GLU A 42 -7.26 -9.62 -24.48
CA GLU A 42 -7.35 -10.85 -25.30
C GLU A 42 -8.33 -10.69 -26.47
N ASN A 43 -9.35 -9.84 -26.30
CA ASN A 43 -10.36 -9.57 -27.32
C ASN A 43 -9.95 -8.47 -28.32
N ILE A 44 -8.73 -7.94 -28.21
CA ILE A 44 -8.21 -6.86 -29.06
C ILE A 44 -6.95 -7.37 -29.76
N GLU A 45 -7.11 -7.85 -31.00
CA GLU A 45 -5.97 -8.23 -31.86
C GLU A 45 -4.93 -7.11 -31.89
N SER A 46 -3.64 -7.47 -31.78
CA SER A 46 -2.43 -6.61 -31.74
C SER A 46 -2.03 -5.92 -30.43
N TYR A 47 -2.89 -5.85 -29.40
CA TYR A 47 -2.57 -5.06 -28.18
C TYR A 47 -2.06 -5.88 -26.99
N VAL A 48 -2.30 -7.19 -26.96
CA VAL A 48 -1.90 -8.05 -25.82
C VAL A 48 -0.39 -8.00 -25.56
N ASP A 49 0.41 -7.90 -26.63
CA ASP A 49 1.88 -7.84 -26.53
C ASP A 49 2.42 -6.41 -26.30
N MET A 50 1.56 -5.38 -26.38
CA MET A 50 1.97 -3.96 -26.23
C MET A 50 1.78 -3.43 -24.80
N VAL A 51 0.94 -4.07 -23.99
CA VAL A 51 0.62 -3.61 -22.63
C VAL A 51 1.35 -4.47 -21.61
N ASP A 52 2.23 -3.85 -20.82
CA ASP A 52 2.84 -4.50 -19.65
C ASP A 52 1.81 -4.66 -18.52
N VAL A 53 1.06 -5.75 -18.56
CA VAL A 53 0.06 -6.12 -17.54
C VAL A 53 0.69 -6.50 -16.20
N ASP A 54 2.02 -6.64 -16.12
CA ASP A 54 2.77 -6.90 -14.89
C ASP A 54 3.27 -5.61 -14.23
N SER A 55 3.09 -4.46 -14.88
CA SER A 55 3.28 -3.14 -14.30
C SER A 55 2.10 -2.75 -13.40
N PRO A 56 2.31 -2.02 -12.30
CA PRO A 56 1.22 -1.55 -11.45
C PRO A 56 0.22 -0.70 -12.23
N ILE A 57 -1.02 -1.19 -12.35
CA ILE A 57 -2.12 -0.46 -13.02
C ILE A 57 -2.68 0.63 -12.10
N ILE A 58 -2.48 0.48 -10.79
CA ILE A 58 -2.97 1.39 -9.75
C ILE A 58 -1.79 1.99 -9.02
N GLN A 59 -1.85 3.29 -8.77
CA GLN A 59 -1.00 4.00 -7.82
C GLN A 59 -1.91 4.74 -6.86
N VAL A 60 -1.75 4.49 -5.56
CA VAL A 60 -2.62 5.07 -4.54
C VAL A 60 -1.87 6.14 -3.79
N SER A 61 -2.42 7.35 -3.81
CA SER A 61 -2.03 8.46 -2.94
C SER A 61 -3.15 8.79 -1.96
N ILE A 62 -2.76 9.23 -0.77
CA ILE A 62 -3.66 9.56 0.33
C ILE A 62 -3.25 10.90 0.95
N TRP A 63 -4.23 11.59 1.52
CA TRP A 63 -4.05 12.88 2.17
C TRP A 63 -4.07 12.84 3.70
N PRO A 64 -4.74 11.88 4.38
CA PRO A 64 -4.72 11.83 5.85
C PRO A 64 -3.31 11.84 6.43
N ALA A 65 -3.13 12.66 7.46
CA ALA A 65 -1.86 13.03 8.09
C ALA A 65 -0.85 13.81 7.21
N GLY A 66 -1.10 13.97 5.91
CA GLY A 66 -0.32 14.81 5.00
C GLY A 66 -0.96 16.18 4.71
N ASP A 67 -2.28 16.28 4.86
CA ASP A 67 -3.05 17.53 4.67
C ASP A 67 -3.15 18.32 5.98
N GLY A 68 -2.22 19.28 6.13
CA GLY A 68 -2.13 20.20 7.26
C GLY A 68 -2.92 21.49 7.09
N ASP A 69 -3.53 21.71 5.92
CA ASP A 69 -4.26 22.94 5.56
C ASP A 69 -5.38 23.22 6.59
N GLY A 70 -5.16 24.22 7.46
CA GLY A 70 -6.09 24.59 8.51
C GLY A 70 -6.31 23.53 9.60
N ASN A 71 -5.41 22.55 9.73
CA ASN A 71 -5.52 21.47 10.73
C ASN A 71 -4.23 21.31 11.55
N GLU A 72 -4.17 22.02 12.69
CA GLU A 72 -3.04 21.97 13.63
C GLU A 72 -2.70 20.56 14.16
N ASN A 73 -3.64 19.61 14.08
CA ASN A 73 -3.42 18.23 14.51
C ASN A 73 -2.70 17.37 13.46
N ALA A 74 -2.60 17.83 12.20
CA ALA A 74 -1.85 17.19 11.14
C ALA A 74 -0.40 17.68 11.15
N ASP A 75 0.29 17.38 12.25
CA ASP A 75 1.68 17.77 12.47
C ASP A 75 2.69 16.67 12.04
N VAL A 76 3.98 16.96 12.21
CA VAL A 76 5.07 16.01 11.92
C VAL A 76 4.96 14.72 12.74
N TYR A 77 4.41 14.79 13.95
CA TYR A 77 4.22 13.60 14.79
C TYR A 77 3.12 12.71 14.21
N ALA A 78 1.96 13.28 13.88
CA ALA A 78 0.86 12.58 13.23
C ALA A 78 1.28 11.95 11.90
N LEU A 79 2.02 12.69 11.06
CA LEU A 79 2.60 12.18 9.81
C LEU A 79 3.52 10.97 10.07
N LYS A 80 4.43 11.08 11.06
CA LYS A 80 5.34 9.98 11.42
C LYS A 80 4.57 8.75 11.90
N GLN A 81 3.53 8.93 12.72
CA GLN A 81 2.68 7.83 13.17
C GLN A 81 1.95 7.18 12.01
N ALA A 82 1.37 7.96 11.09
CA ALA A 82 0.70 7.45 9.91
C ALA A 82 1.64 6.61 9.03
N VAL A 83 2.86 7.09 8.77
CA VAL A 83 3.88 6.35 8.02
C VAL A 83 4.23 5.03 8.72
N GLN A 84 4.33 5.01 10.04
CA GLN A 84 4.60 3.78 10.80
C GLN A 84 3.44 2.78 10.69
N GLN A 85 2.19 3.26 10.82
CA GLN A 85 0.99 2.43 10.71
C GLN A 85 0.85 1.81 9.32
N LEU A 86 1.01 2.59 8.25
CA LEU A 86 0.96 2.11 6.86
C LEU A 86 2.03 1.04 6.60
N LYS A 87 3.27 1.29 7.03
CA LYS A 87 4.39 0.34 6.89
C LYS A 87 4.12 -0.97 7.64
N GLN A 88 3.60 -0.89 8.87
CA GLN A 88 3.25 -2.07 9.65
C GLN A 88 2.11 -2.85 8.98
N ARG A 89 1.09 -2.15 8.48
CA ARG A 89 -0.08 -2.76 7.85
C ARG A 89 0.28 -3.51 6.57
N ILE A 90 0.98 -2.88 5.62
CA ILE A 90 1.35 -3.54 4.36
C ILE A 90 2.29 -4.73 4.59
N LYS A 91 3.20 -4.61 5.56
CA LYS A 91 4.05 -5.73 5.98
C LYS A 91 3.23 -6.91 6.50
N GLN A 92 2.20 -6.65 7.31
CA GLN A 92 1.32 -7.69 7.81
C GLN A 92 0.53 -8.36 6.68
N LEU A 93 0.04 -7.58 5.70
CA LEU A 93 -0.64 -8.10 4.51
C LEU A 93 0.27 -9.02 3.69
N TYR A 94 1.49 -8.60 3.38
CA TYR A 94 2.46 -9.46 2.69
C TYR A 94 2.77 -10.73 3.48
N ILE A 95 2.97 -10.65 4.79
CA ILE A 95 3.18 -11.85 5.62
C ILE A 95 1.99 -12.80 5.52
N ASN A 96 0.77 -12.27 5.54
CA ASN A 96 -0.45 -13.08 5.42
C ASN A 96 -0.52 -13.79 4.07
N ASP A 97 -0.21 -13.11 2.96
CA ASP A 97 -0.16 -13.73 1.63
C ASP A 97 0.96 -14.77 1.55
N ILE A 98 2.16 -14.47 2.07
CA ILE A 98 3.29 -15.42 2.09
C ILE A 98 2.94 -16.69 2.91
N LYS A 99 2.11 -16.58 3.97
CA LYS A 99 1.65 -17.75 4.74
C LYS A 99 0.84 -18.73 3.90
N GLN A 100 0.08 -18.24 2.92
CA GLN A 100 -0.76 -19.06 2.05
C GLN A 100 0.03 -19.81 0.97
N LEU A 101 1.28 -19.45 0.72
CA LEU A 101 2.11 -20.13 -0.29
C LEU A 101 2.35 -21.60 0.07
N SER A 102 2.35 -22.48 -0.93
CA SER A 102 2.59 -23.93 -0.78
C SER A 102 4.07 -24.29 -0.90
N SER A 103 4.95 -23.60 -0.17
CA SER A 103 6.40 -23.83 -0.19
C SER A 103 7.03 -23.72 1.19
N ASN A 104 8.00 -24.57 1.51
CA ASN A 104 8.78 -24.49 2.75
C ASN A 104 9.64 -23.22 2.83
N LYS A 105 10.07 -22.68 1.69
CA LYS A 105 10.85 -21.44 1.61
C LYS A 105 10.11 -20.22 2.18
N LYS A 106 8.77 -20.28 2.25
CA LYS A 106 7.92 -19.19 2.78
C LYS A 106 8.30 -18.78 4.20
N ILE A 107 8.75 -19.71 5.03
CA ILE A 107 9.17 -19.45 6.41
C ILE A 107 10.38 -18.52 6.44
N ASN A 108 11.37 -18.79 5.59
CA ASN A 108 12.56 -17.95 5.47
C ASN A 108 12.22 -16.55 4.96
N ILE A 109 11.37 -16.45 3.94
CA ILE A 109 10.93 -15.16 3.39
C ILE A 109 10.15 -14.35 4.44
N GLN A 110 9.21 -14.99 5.17
CA GLN A 110 8.49 -14.34 6.28
C GLN A 110 9.46 -13.82 7.35
N ASN A 111 10.45 -14.61 7.75
CA ASN A 111 11.45 -14.20 8.74
C ASN A 111 12.29 -13.02 8.25
N LYS A 112 12.75 -13.04 6.99
CA LYS A 112 13.48 -11.92 6.39
C LYS A 112 12.63 -10.66 6.36
N LEU A 113 11.36 -10.77 5.97
CA LEU A 113 10.43 -9.64 5.94
C LEU A 113 10.16 -9.10 7.35
N LEU A 114 9.84 -9.97 8.31
CA LEU A 114 9.63 -9.63 9.73
C LEU A 114 10.82 -8.87 10.33
N ASN A 115 12.04 -9.28 9.99
CA ASN A 115 13.26 -8.65 10.49
C ASN A 115 13.77 -7.47 9.62
N ASN A 116 12.97 -7.00 8.65
CA ASN A 116 13.33 -5.90 7.73
C ASN A 116 14.66 -6.13 7.00
N LEU A 117 14.93 -7.37 6.58
CA LEU A 117 16.17 -7.75 5.92
C LEU A 117 16.18 -7.41 4.42
N TYR A 118 15.01 -7.20 3.82
CA TYR A 118 14.89 -6.70 2.45
C TYR A 118 15.09 -5.18 2.42
N LYS A 119 15.98 -4.69 1.55
CA LYS A 119 16.26 -3.25 1.37
C LYS A 119 15.39 -2.65 0.28
N THR A 120 15.11 -3.43 -0.75
CA THR A 120 14.27 -3.06 -1.88
C THR A 120 13.12 -4.05 -2.05
N ILE A 121 12.11 -3.65 -2.82
CA ILE A 121 11.05 -4.58 -3.21
C ILE A 121 11.58 -5.69 -4.13
N ASP A 122 12.64 -5.41 -4.89
CA ASP A 122 13.24 -6.36 -5.82
C ASP A 122 13.91 -7.51 -5.07
N ASP A 123 14.57 -7.24 -3.94
CA ASP A 123 15.14 -8.27 -3.07
C ASP A 123 14.08 -9.28 -2.61
N LEU A 124 12.88 -8.80 -2.27
CA LEU A 124 11.75 -9.64 -1.87
C LEU A 124 11.15 -10.38 -3.07
N ILE A 125 10.99 -9.70 -4.20
CA ILE A 125 10.45 -10.28 -5.44
C ILE A 125 11.35 -11.42 -5.92
N ASP A 126 12.67 -11.27 -5.87
CA ASP A 126 13.61 -12.28 -6.33
C ASP A 126 13.54 -13.56 -5.50
N ASP A 127 13.39 -13.46 -4.17
CA ASP A 127 13.12 -14.61 -3.31
C ASP A 127 11.76 -15.28 -3.66
N LEU A 128 10.72 -14.48 -3.92
CA LEU A 128 9.38 -14.96 -4.27
C LEU A 128 9.31 -15.65 -5.65
N LYS A 129 10.09 -15.20 -6.64
CA LYS A 129 10.19 -15.87 -7.95
C LYS A 129 10.68 -17.31 -7.84
N THR A 130 11.36 -17.67 -6.74
CA THR A 130 11.80 -19.06 -6.50
C THR A 130 10.70 -19.99 -5.99
N ILE A 131 9.47 -19.47 -5.83
CA ILE A 131 8.27 -20.18 -5.37
C ILE A 131 7.21 -20.13 -6.49
N PRO A 132 6.54 -21.25 -6.82
CA PRO A 132 5.43 -21.26 -7.78
C PRO A 132 4.24 -20.42 -7.30
N GLN A 133 3.44 -19.92 -8.25
CA GLN A 133 2.14 -19.25 -8.00
C GLN A 133 2.27 -17.97 -7.12
N THR A 134 3.33 -17.19 -7.31
CA THR A 134 3.56 -15.93 -6.59
C THR A 134 3.22 -14.68 -7.38
N GLN A 135 2.69 -14.82 -8.61
CA GLN A 135 2.44 -13.71 -9.54
C GLN A 135 1.55 -12.62 -8.92
N ASP A 136 0.45 -13.00 -8.28
CA ASP A 136 -0.48 -12.03 -7.67
C ASP A 136 0.16 -11.28 -6.49
N LEU A 137 0.94 -11.98 -5.66
CA LEU A 137 1.68 -11.36 -4.56
C LEU A 137 2.78 -10.43 -5.09
N ILE A 138 3.51 -10.84 -6.13
CA ILE A 138 4.52 -9.99 -6.77
C ILE A 138 3.86 -8.73 -7.35
N TYR A 139 2.69 -8.86 -7.99
CA TYR A 139 1.93 -7.72 -8.49
C TYR A 139 1.49 -6.77 -7.36
N LYS A 140 0.97 -7.30 -6.25
CA LYS A 140 0.67 -6.53 -5.04
C LYS A 140 1.92 -5.80 -4.52
N ILE A 141 3.07 -6.47 -4.45
CA ILE A 141 4.33 -5.86 -3.97
C ILE A 141 4.79 -4.72 -4.88
N LYS A 142 4.71 -4.89 -6.20
CA LYS A 142 5.02 -3.81 -7.15
C LYS A 142 4.07 -2.62 -6.98
N THR A 143 2.78 -2.89 -6.71
CA THR A 143 1.71 -1.88 -6.59
C THR A 143 1.82 -1.07 -5.30
N PHE A 144 1.93 -1.72 -4.15
CA PHE A 144 1.85 -1.07 -2.83
C PHE A 144 3.21 -0.84 -2.16
N ARG A 145 4.26 -1.51 -2.67
CA ARG A 145 5.65 -1.35 -2.20
C ARG A 145 5.75 -1.56 -0.68
N PHE A 146 6.77 -1.00 -0.02
CA PHE A 146 6.91 -1.08 1.45
C PHE A 146 6.25 0.07 2.21
N HIS A 147 5.51 0.95 1.54
CA HIS A 147 4.87 2.12 2.16
C HIS A 147 3.35 2.10 2.10
N TYR A 148 2.76 1.10 1.44
CA TYR A 148 1.31 0.91 1.24
C TYR A 148 0.68 1.92 0.27
N ALA A 149 0.76 3.21 0.57
CA ALA A 149 0.28 4.29 -0.28
C ALA A 149 1.22 5.50 -0.14
N GLN A 150 1.28 6.35 -1.17
CA GLN A 150 1.98 7.62 -1.09
C GLN A 150 1.17 8.59 -0.23
N ILE A 151 1.82 9.32 0.68
CA ILE A 151 1.17 10.42 1.40
C ILE A 151 1.53 11.71 0.67
N ASP A 152 0.53 12.44 0.22
CA ASP A 152 0.73 13.77 -0.36
C ASP A 152 0.77 14.80 0.77
N ILE A 153 1.81 15.65 0.76
CA ILE A 153 1.99 16.71 1.77
C ILE A 153 1.39 18.01 1.26
N ARG A 154 0.48 18.60 2.04
CA ARG A 154 -0.20 19.85 1.72
C ARG A 154 -0.22 20.79 2.92
N HIS A 155 0.26 22.01 2.70
CA HIS A 155 0.27 23.13 3.66
C HIS A 155 0.01 24.42 2.90
N ASN A 156 -0.50 25.46 3.57
CA ASN A 156 -0.70 26.76 2.94
C ASN A 156 0.62 27.51 2.79
N ALA A 157 0.67 28.41 1.80
CA ALA A 157 1.85 29.23 1.54
C ALA A 157 2.22 30.10 2.76
N ASP A 158 1.22 30.61 3.49
CA ASP A 158 1.42 31.40 4.70
C ASP A 158 2.10 30.56 5.81
N ASP A 159 1.68 29.32 6.00
CA ASP A 159 2.29 28.41 6.98
C ASP A 159 3.75 28.13 6.63
N ILE A 160 4.05 27.89 5.35
CA ILE A 160 5.41 27.59 4.87
C ILE A 160 6.33 28.81 5.00
N THR A 161 5.84 30.00 4.65
CA THR A 161 6.63 31.24 4.71
C THR A 161 6.84 31.75 6.14
N SER A 162 5.98 31.36 7.09
CA SER A 162 6.19 31.64 8.51
C SER A 162 7.32 30.84 9.17
N LEU A 163 7.82 29.79 8.49
CA LEU A 163 8.92 28.93 8.96
C LEU A 163 10.30 29.38 8.47
N SER A 164 10.37 30.35 7.55
CA SER A 164 11.62 30.91 6.98
C SER A 164 12.10 32.14 7.74
#